data_AF-A0A382X8Z9-F1
#
_entry.id   AF-A0A382X8Z9-F1
#
_cell.length_a   1.000
_cell.length_b   1.000
_cell.length_c   1.000
_cell.angle_alpha   90.00
_cell.angle_beta   90.00
_cell.angle_gamma   90.00
#
_symmetry.space_group_name_H-M   'P 1'
#
loop_
_entity.id
_entity.type
_entity.pdbx_description
1 polymer ?
#
loop_
_entity_poly.entity_id
_entity_poly.type
_entity_poly.pdbx_seq_one_letter_code
_entity_poly.pdbx_strand_id
1 'polypeptide(L)'
;MIRGKSPRADLKHSYRKVLWRSAGLSVLFHLLFCATVPPLEFEPRIAPERLLVITLEHIPETRQQIPPPPTVREPVAVHDAGEHPPPDYRPPAELPGEEEEIALEEAVEVWMLEKKPSVI
;
A
#
# COMPACT_ATOMS: atom_id res chain seq x y z
N MET A 1 -24.68 -27.64 43.48
CA MET A 1 -23.73 -26.53 43.70
C MET A 1 -23.16 -26.09 42.36
N ILE A 2 -23.46 -24.88 41.91
CA ILE A 2 -22.91 -24.33 40.66
C ILE A 2 -21.56 -23.68 41.00
N ARG A 3 -20.46 -24.18 40.42
CA ARG A 3 -19.12 -23.61 40.62
C ARG A 3 -19.05 -22.25 39.93
N GLY A 4 -19.16 -21.17 40.69
CA GLY A 4 -18.96 -19.81 40.19
C GLY A 4 -17.53 -19.61 39.67
N LYS A 5 -17.38 -18.84 38.59
CA LYS A 5 -16.05 -18.41 38.12
C LYS A 5 -15.47 -17.43 39.13
N SER A 6 -14.18 -17.55 39.43
CA SER A 6 -13.48 -16.60 40.31
C SER A 6 -13.58 -15.18 39.74
N PRO A 7 -13.74 -14.12 40.56
CA PRO A 7 -13.88 -12.74 40.07
C PRO A 7 -12.71 -12.26 39.19
N ARG A 8 -11.51 -12.79 39.44
CA ARG A 8 -10.31 -12.53 38.63
C ARG A 8 -10.35 -13.15 37.22
N ALA A 9 -11.19 -14.16 37.02
CA ALA A 9 -11.41 -14.82 35.74
C ALA A 9 -12.61 -14.22 34.98
N ASP A 10 -13.27 -13.20 35.54
CA ASP A 10 -14.35 -12.49 34.84
C ASP A 10 -13.76 -11.42 33.92
N LEU A 11 -13.35 -11.89 32.74
CA LEU A 11 -12.75 -11.07 31.70
C LEU A 11 -13.68 -9.92 31.29
N LYS A 12 -15.01 -10.08 31.39
CA LYS A 12 -15.96 -9.02 30.98
C LYS A 12 -15.84 -7.77 31.85
N HIS A 13 -15.56 -7.93 33.14
CA HIS A 13 -15.46 -6.80 34.07
C HIS A 13 -14.15 -6.00 33.86
N SER A 14 -13.05 -6.69 33.55
CA SER A 14 -11.74 -6.05 33.32
C SER A 14 -11.55 -5.56 31.89
N TYR A 15 -12.17 -6.22 30.90
CA TYR A 15 -11.95 -5.93 29.48
C TYR A 15 -12.25 -4.49 29.13
N ARG A 16 -13.42 -3.96 29.54
CA ARG A 16 -13.79 -2.57 29.28
C ARG A 16 -12.77 -1.60 29.87
N LYS A 17 -12.30 -1.83 31.09
CA LYS A 17 -11.32 -0.97 31.75
C LYS A 17 -9.97 -1.01 31.03
N VAL A 18 -9.51 -2.19 30.65
CA VAL A 18 -8.24 -2.37 29.93
C VAL A 18 -8.32 -1.71 28.55
N LEU A 19 -9.40 -1.96 27.81
CA LEU A 19 -9.65 -1.38 26.49
C LEU A 19 -9.64 0.16 26.54
N TRP A 20 -10.37 0.76 27.49
CA TRP A 20 -10.40 2.23 27.61
C TRP A 20 -9.06 2.81 28.02
N ARG A 21 -8.29 2.12 28.87
CA ARG A 21 -6.94 2.55 29.25
C ARG A 21 -5.97 2.47 28.09
N SER A 22 -5.98 1.39 27.31
CA SER A 22 -5.10 1.24 26.15
C SER A 22 -5.47 2.20 25.03
N ALA A 23 -6.77 2.37 24.75
CA ALA A 23 -7.25 3.34 23.77
C ALA A 23 -6.88 4.77 24.17
N GLY A 24 -7.14 5.16 25.43
CA GLY A 24 -6.79 6.48 25.94
C GLY A 24 -5.28 6.73 25.90
N LEU A 25 -4.47 5.73 26.26
CA LEU A 25 -3.01 5.84 26.20
C LEU A 25 -2.52 5.98 24.75
N SER A 26 -3.09 5.22 23.82
CA SER A 26 -2.76 5.33 22.40
C SER A 26 -3.08 6.73 21.87
N VAL A 27 -4.30 7.24 22.12
CA VAL A 27 -4.70 8.59 21.71
C VAL A 27 -3.76 9.65 22.30
N LEU A 28 -3.41 9.52 23.58
CA LEU A 28 -2.46 10.43 24.23
C LEU A 28 -1.10 10.44 23.53
N PHE A 29 -0.56 9.27 23.19
CA PHE A 29 0.73 9.18 22.47
C PHE A 29 0.66 9.81 21.08
N HIS A 30 -0.44 9.61 20.34
CA HIS A 30 -0.60 10.22 19.02
C HIS A 30 -0.70 11.75 19.11
N LEU A 31 -1.45 12.26 20.10
CA LEU A 31 -1.53 13.71 20.33
C LEU A 31 -0.17 14.30 20.72
N LEU A 32 0.60 13.60 21.57
CA LEU A 32 1.94 14.04 21.95
C LEU A 32 2.89 14.03 20.75
N PHE A 33 2.81 13.00 19.91
CA PHE A 33 3.59 12.92 18.66
C PHE A 33 3.23 14.08 17.73
N CYS A 34 1.94 14.30 17.46
CA CYS A 34 1.48 15.43 16.64
C CYS A 34 1.87 16.80 17.22
N ALA A 35 1.94 16.95 18.54
CA ALA A 35 2.32 18.21 19.18
C ALA A 35 3.84 18.46 19.17
N THR A 36 4.66 17.41 19.15
CA THR A 36 6.13 17.51 19.26
C THR A 36 6.83 17.43 17.92
N VAL A 37 6.21 16.77 16.93
CA VAL A 37 6.78 16.60 15.60
C VAL A 37 6.31 17.76 14.70
N PRO A 38 7.24 18.61 14.23
CA PRO A 38 6.88 19.68 13.31
C PRO A 38 6.32 19.08 12.01
N PRO A 39 5.36 19.74 11.35
CA PRO A 39 4.88 19.29 10.06
C PRO A 39 6.05 19.22 9.07
N LEU A 40 6.14 18.12 8.34
CA LEU A 40 7.05 18.00 7.21
C LEU A 40 6.44 18.80 6.05
N GLU A 41 6.73 20.09 6.03
CA GLU A 41 6.42 20.95 4.90
C GLU A 41 7.40 20.62 3.78
N PHE A 42 6.96 19.76 2.86
CA PHE A 42 7.58 19.68 1.55
C PHE A 42 7.14 20.92 0.79
N GLU A 43 7.91 22.00 0.91
CA GLU A 43 7.84 23.06 -0.08
C GLU A 43 8.17 22.39 -1.42
N PRO A 44 7.22 22.20 -2.35
CA PRO A 44 7.61 21.82 -3.69
C PRO A 44 8.57 22.92 -4.10
N ARG A 45 9.81 22.58 -4.42
CA ARG A 45 10.67 23.55 -5.08
C ARG A 45 9.94 23.87 -6.37
N ILE A 46 9.14 24.94 -6.35
CA ILE A 46 8.71 25.64 -7.53
C ILE A 46 10.02 26.19 -8.05
N ALA A 47 10.75 25.35 -8.78
CA ALA A 47 11.82 25.81 -9.62
C ALA A 47 11.16 26.93 -10.41
N PRO A 48 11.66 28.18 -10.35
CA PRO A 48 11.14 29.20 -11.22
C PRO A 48 11.12 28.59 -12.61
N GLU A 49 9.99 28.69 -13.33
CA GLU A 49 9.85 28.18 -14.70
C GLU A 49 10.95 28.84 -15.54
N ARG A 50 12.13 28.24 -15.53
CA ARG A 50 13.25 28.67 -16.33
C ARG A 50 12.92 28.14 -17.70
N LEU A 51 12.46 29.03 -18.56
CA LEU A 51 12.29 28.77 -19.98
C LEU A 51 13.60 28.16 -20.50
N LEU A 52 13.60 26.84 -20.67
CA LEU A 52 14.76 26.09 -21.15
C LEU A 52 14.73 26.22 -22.68
N VAL A 53 15.38 27.27 -23.19
CA VAL A 53 15.54 27.47 -24.64
C VAL A 53 16.60 26.49 -25.12
N ILE A 54 16.16 25.31 -25.52
CA ILE A 54 17.03 24.31 -26.13
C ILE A 54 17.32 24.79 -27.56
N THR A 55 18.54 25.25 -27.81
CA THR A 55 19.00 25.54 -29.18
C THR A 55 19.33 24.22 -29.86
N LEU A 56 18.54 23.88 -30.89
CA LEU A 56 18.65 22.60 -31.61
C LEU A 56 20.04 22.37 -32.26
N GLU A 57 20.82 23.44 -32.47
CA GLU A 57 22.19 23.38 -32.99
C GLU A 57 23.19 22.72 -32.03
N HIS A 58 22.89 22.66 -30.73
CA HIS A 58 23.77 22.10 -29.68
C HIS A 58 23.41 20.67 -29.27
N ILE A 59 22.37 20.07 -29.85
CA ILE A 59 22.01 18.67 -29.56
C ILE A 59 22.88 17.78 -30.44
N PRO A 60 23.85 17.03 -29.90
CA PRO A 60 24.55 16.03 -30.69
C PRO A 60 23.52 15.00 -31.18
N GLU A 61 23.62 14.56 -32.43
CA GLU A 61 22.83 13.44 -32.94
C GLU A 61 23.28 12.13 -32.28
N THR A 62 22.97 11.94 -31.01
CA THR A 62 23.17 10.67 -30.32
C THR A 62 22.07 9.71 -30.76
N ARG A 63 22.43 8.80 -31.68
CA ARG A 63 21.60 7.64 -31.99
C ARG A 63 21.61 6.71 -30.78
N GLN A 64 20.51 6.72 -30.04
CA GLN A 64 20.30 5.73 -28.98
C GLN A 64 20.07 4.39 -29.65
N GLN A 65 21.01 3.45 -29.50
CA GLN A 65 20.79 2.08 -29.95
C GLN A 65 19.71 1.48 -29.06
N ILE A 66 18.48 1.38 -29.59
CA ILE A 66 17.40 0.66 -28.94
C ILE A 66 17.80 -0.82 -28.99
N PRO A 67 18.00 -1.49 -27.85
CA PRO A 67 18.26 -2.93 -27.86
C PRO A 67 17.06 -3.63 -28.51
N PRO A 68 17.29 -4.74 -29.23
CA PRO A 68 16.18 -5.49 -29.81
C PRO A 68 15.17 -5.86 -28.71
N PRO A 69 13.86 -5.87 -29.02
CA PRO A 69 12.85 -6.26 -28.05
C PRO A 69 13.18 -7.64 -27.47
N PRO A 70 12.89 -7.89 -26.18
CA PRO A 70 13.17 -9.18 -25.56
C PRO A 70 12.49 -10.29 -26.36
N THR A 71 13.23 -11.36 -26.66
CA THR A 71 12.67 -12.55 -27.30
C THR A 71 11.57 -13.11 -26.38
N VAL A 72 10.34 -13.14 -26.88
CA VAL A 72 9.23 -13.82 -26.20
C VAL A 72 9.65 -15.29 -26.05
N ARG A 73 9.83 -15.75 -24.82
CA ARG A 73 10.11 -17.16 -24.57
C ARG A 73 8.91 -17.96 -25.06
N GLU A 74 9.17 -19.02 -25.82
CA GLU A 74 8.12 -19.98 -26.17
C GLU A 74 7.48 -20.48 -24.87
N PRO A 75 6.13 -20.60 -24.83
CA PRO A 75 5.46 -21.16 -23.67
C PRO A 75 6.01 -22.57 -23.46
N VAL A 76 6.60 -22.81 -22.30
CA VAL A 76 6.98 -24.16 -21.88
C VAL A 76 5.69 -24.96 -21.86
N ALA A 77 5.60 -26.00 -22.70
CA ALA A 77 4.53 -26.96 -22.60
C ALA A 77 4.64 -27.63 -21.23
N VAL A 78 3.79 -27.21 -20.30
CA VAL A 78 3.55 -27.94 -19.07
C VAL A 78 2.90 -29.24 -19.52
N HIS A 79 3.66 -30.33 -19.52
CA HIS A 79 3.04 -31.64 -19.55
C HIS A 79 2.21 -31.72 -18.28
N ASP A 80 0.89 -31.66 -18.46
CA ASP A 80 -0.09 -32.06 -17.46
C ASP A 80 0.15 -33.55 -17.20
N ALA A 81 1.13 -33.83 -16.34
CA ALA A 81 1.26 -35.12 -15.70
C ALA A 81 0.04 -35.17 -14.80
N GLY A 82 -1.09 -35.64 -15.34
CA GLY A 82 -2.43 -35.58 -14.76
C GLY A 82 -2.48 -36.04 -13.31
N GLU A 83 -2.06 -35.16 -12.43
CA GLU A 83 -2.03 -35.35 -11.00
C GLU A 83 -3.39 -34.89 -10.55
N HIS A 84 -4.34 -35.82 -10.71
CA HIS A 84 -5.65 -35.66 -10.12
C HIS A 84 -5.44 -35.36 -8.64
N PRO A 85 -5.94 -34.22 -8.15
CA PRO A 85 -5.82 -33.92 -6.74
C PRO A 85 -6.49 -35.06 -5.96
N PRO A 86 -5.92 -35.49 -4.82
CA PRO A 86 -6.54 -36.50 -3.98
C PRO A 86 -7.99 -36.08 -3.66
N PRO A 87 -8.93 -37.03 -3.46
CA PRO A 87 -10.35 -36.72 -3.31
C PRO A 87 -10.68 -35.77 -2.15
N ASP A 88 -9.73 -35.56 -1.23
CA ASP A 88 -9.83 -34.66 -0.08
C ASP A 88 -9.23 -33.25 -0.32
N TYR A 89 -8.77 -32.96 -1.54
CA TYR A 89 -8.26 -31.63 -1.89
C TYR A 89 -9.40 -30.61 -1.87
N ARG A 90 -9.30 -29.65 -0.94
CA ARG A 90 -10.06 -28.40 -1.01
C ARG A 90 -9.12 -27.32 -1.53
N PRO A 91 -9.39 -26.71 -2.69
CA PRO A 91 -8.61 -25.57 -3.12
C PRO A 91 -8.68 -24.48 -2.03
N PRO A 92 -7.57 -23.81 -1.73
CA PRO A 92 -7.59 -22.62 -0.88
C PRO A 92 -8.62 -21.64 -1.42
N ALA A 93 -9.35 -20.97 -0.53
CA ALA A 93 -10.21 -19.86 -0.95
C ALA A 93 -9.34 -18.85 -1.70
N GLU A 94 -9.73 -18.51 -2.93
CA GLU A 94 -9.11 -17.42 -3.69
C GLU A 94 -9.16 -16.17 -2.82
N LEU A 95 -8.02 -15.76 -2.30
CA LEU A 95 -7.85 -14.44 -1.74
C LEU A 95 -8.00 -13.46 -2.92
N PRO A 96 -8.60 -12.27 -2.70
CA PRO A 96 -8.57 -11.23 -3.73
C PRO A 96 -7.12 -11.09 -4.20
N GLY A 97 -6.92 -11.18 -5.53
CA GLY A 97 -5.58 -11.23 -6.09
C GLY A 97 -4.81 -10.00 -5.64
N GLU A 98 -3.54 -10.16 -5.28
CA GLU A 98 -2.66 -9.03 -4.95
C GLU A 98 -2.68 -7.96 -6.05
N GLU A 99 -2.96 -8.36 -7.30
CA GLU A 99 -3.20 -7.48 -8.45
C GLU A 99 -4.42 -6.56 -8.31
N GLU A 100 -5.52 -7.00 -7.69
CA GLU A 100 -6.69 -6.14 -7.43
C GLU A 100 -6.41 -5.13 -6.32
N GLU A 101 -5.62 -5.52 -5.31
CA GLU A 101 -5.20 -4.64 -4.22
C GLU A 101 -4.23 -3.56 -4.74
N ILE A 102 -3.25 -3.96 -5.57
CA ILE A 102 -2.33 -3.04 -6.26
C ILE A 102 -3.08 -2.10 -7.22
N ALA A 103 -4.03 -2.62 -8.00
CA ALA A 103 -4.83 -1.79 -8.90
C ALA A 103 -5.71 -0.78 -8.16
N LEU A 104 -6.22 -1.13 -6.98
CA LEU A 104 -6.96 -0.21 -6.11
C LEU A 104 -6.05 0.88 -5.52
N GLU A 105 -4.82 0.52 -5.10
CA GLU A 105 -3.82 1.50 -4.62
C GLU A 105 -3.43 2.49 -5.73
N GLU A 106 -3.10 2.00 -6.94
CA GLU A 106 -2.79 2.85 -8.09
C GLU A 106 -3.97 3.77 -8.48
N ALA A 107 -5.20 3.26 -8.44
CA ALA A 107 -6.39 4.06 -8.73
C ALA A 107 -6.64 5.19 -7.70
N VAL A 108 -6.29 4.95 -6.42
CA VAL A 108 -6.40 5.96 -5.35
C VAL A 108 -5.34 7.05 -5.51
N GLU A 109 -4.12 6.70 -5.89
CA GLU A 109 -3.05 7.67 -6.18
C GLU A 109 -3.38 8.58 -7.36
N VAL A 110 -3.97 8.02 -8.43
CA VAL A 110 -4.40 8.80 -9.61
C VAL A 110 -5.52 9.80 -9.25
N TRP A 111 -6.47 9.41 -8.40
CA TRP A 111 -7.56 10.31 -7.95
C TRP A 111 -7.06 11.50 -7.09
N MET A 112 -5.94 11.34 -6.37
CA MET A 112 -5.34 12.44 -5.61
C MET A 112 -4.67 13.49 -6.50
N LEU A 113 -4.20 13.11 -7.68
CA LEU A 113 -3.53 14.01 -8.65
C LEU A 113 -4.53 14.84 -9.48
N GLU A 114 -5.75 14.36 -9.71
CA GLU A 114 -6.75 15.06 -10.54
C GLU A 114 -7.59 16.10 -9.78
N LYS A 115 -7.59 16.10 -8.45
CA LYS A 115 -8.25 17.16 -7.70
C LYS A 115 -7.47 18.46 -7.84
N LYS A 116 -7.95 19.34 -8.73
CA LYS A 116 -7.54 20.75 -8.73
C LYS A 116 -7.70 21.32 -7.32
N PRO A 117 -6.67 21.96 -6.74
CA PRO A 117 -6.80 22.57 -5.43
C PRO A 117 -7.89 23.65 -5.48
N SER A 118 -8.91 23.52 -4.64
CA SER A 118 -9.87 24.60 -4.43
C SER A 118 -9.17 25.68 -3.61
N VAL A 119 -8.93 26.83 -4.23
CA VAL A 119 -8.43 28.02 -3.54
C VAL A 119 -9.51 28.51 -2.59
N ILE A 120 -9.23 28.49 -1.28
CA ILE A 120 -9.95 29.24 -0.25
C ILE A 120 -8.92 30.15 0.41
#